data_AF-A0A223KNB9-F1
#
_entry.id   AF-A0A223KNB9-F1
#
_cell.length_a   1.000
_cell.length_b   1.000
_cell.length_c   1.000
_cell.angle_alpha   90.00
_cell.angle_beta   90.00
_cell.angle_gamma   90.00
#
_symmetry.space_group_name_H-M   'P 1'
#
loop_
_entity.id
_entity.type
_entity.pdbx_description
1 polymer ?
#
loop_
_entity_poly.entity_id
_entity_poly.type
_entity_poly.pdbx_seq_one_letter_code
_entity_poly.pdbx_strand_id
1 'polypeptide(L)'
;MSFFQDMIAIFKKKELTFIESYKEADDVYSFLFEKEPDLTWKAGQHGLFRITQRKIKNHTRPFTIASAPAENVVKLTMKINDNPSEFKKAMLELEKGMKISMSGPVGSFYLKEDVPALLIAGGIGITPFRSIVKQIEAEGTNTKKPIHLFYYDSNESFVYREELDEIAKNTSIQITYLQSRNDLRQQIDQFTNLNKNDAQYFVAGPKSMVDSISTHLQKNSITKKNIHKDSFYGY
;
A
#
# COMPACT_ATOMS: atom_id res chain seq x y z
N MET A 1 12.18 14.08 13.11
CA MET A 1 12.97 14.29 11.87
C MET A 1 12.19 14.00 10.57
N SER A 2 11.20 13.09 10.55
CA SER A 2 10.41 12.76 9.33
C SER A 2 9.73 13.96 8.64
N PHE A 3 9.06 14.82 9.41
CA PHE A 3 8.22 15.89 8.85
C PHE A 3 8.99 16.89 7.95
N PHE A 4 10.21 17.27 8.34
CA PHE A 4 11.03 18.19 7.53
C PHE A 4 11.54 17.53 6.24
N GLN A 5 11.84 16.24 6.26
CA GLN A 5 12.22 15.48 5.06
C GLN A 5 11.03 15.33 4.10
N ASP A 6 9.85 14.99 4.65
CA ASP A 6 8.60 14.92 3.88
C ASP A 6 8.29 16.27 3.22
N MET A 7 8.48 17.39 3.93
CA MET A 7 8.32 18.74 3.36
C MET A 7 9.27 19.00 2.19
N ILE A 8 10.57 18.74 2.33
CA ILE A 8 11.54 18.96 1.25
C ILE A 8 11.23 18.09 0.03
N ALA A 9 10.81 16.84 0.24
CA ALA A 9 10.45 15.92 -0.83
C ALA A 9 9.20 16.38 -1.61
N ILE A 10 8.25 17.05 -0.97
CA ILE A 10 7.07 17.64 -1.65
C ILE A 10 7.48 18.77 -2.61
N PHE A 11 8.55 19.51 -2.32
CA PHE A 11 9.00 20.62 -3.18
C PHE A 11 9.78 20.15 -4.43
N LYS A 12 10.35 18.94 -4.41
CA LYS A 12 11.02 18.36 -5.58
C LYS A 12 10.02 17.59 -6.42
N LYS A 13 9.50 18.25 -7.47
CA LYS A 13 8.70 17.60 -8.49
C LYS A 13 9.59 16.78 -9.41
N LYS A 14 9.18 15.53 -9.65
CA LYS A 14 9.79 14.62 -10.61
C LYS A 14 8.78 14.30 -11.69
N GLU A 15 9.22 14.20 -12.92
CA GLU A 15 8.40 13.67 -14.00
C GLU A 15 8.68 12.17 -14.11
N LEU A 16 7.63 11.38 -14.23
CA LEU A 16 7.70 9.92 -14.37
C LEU A 16 7.18 9.56 -15.76
N THR A 17 8.01 8.89 -16.55
CA THR A 17 7.64 8.42 -17.88
C THR A 17 6.80 7.14 -17.77
N PHE A 18 5.62 7.14 -18.37
CA PHE A 18 4.72 5.99 -18.42
C PHE A 18 5.28 4.91 -19.35
N ILE A 19 5.34 3.68 -18.83
CA ILE A 19 5.83 2.51 -19.54
C ILE A 19 4.63 1.77 -20.16
N GLU A 20 3.72 1.32 -19.29
CA GLU A 20 2.56 0.52 -19.67
C GLU A 20 1.54 0.44 -18.52
N SER A 21 0.34 -0.06 -18.83
CA SER A 21 -0.65 -0.44 -17.84
C SER A 21 -1.33 -1.75 -18.21
N TYR A 22 -1.77 -2.49 -17.21
CA TYR A 22 -2.48 -3.75 -17.40
C TYR A 22 -3.51 -3.97 -16.27
N LYS A 23 -4.47 -4.86 -16.52
CA LYS A 23 -5.45 -5.27 -15.52
C LYS A 23 -4.84 -6.29 -14.56
N GLU A 24 -4.98 -6.05 -13.27
CA GLU A 24 -4.69 -7.02 -12.21
C GLU A 24 -5.94 -7.85 -11.84
N ALA A 25 -7.12 -7.24 -11.99
CA ALA A 25 -8.44 -7.85 -11.83
C ALA A 25 -9.48 -7.05 -12.66
N ASP A 26 -10.75 -7.46 -12.65
CA ASP A 26 -11.82 -6.86 -13.48
C ASP A 26 -11.82 -5.33 -13.48
N ASP A 27 -11.76 -4.74 -12.28
CA ASP A 27 -11.76 -3.29 -12.06
C ASP A 27 -10.49 -2.77 -11.37
N VAL A 28 -9.40 -3.53 -11.37
CA VAL A 28 -8.11 -3.12 -10.77
C VAL A 28 -7.03 -3.06 -11.84
N TYR A 29 -6.35 -1.92 -11.92
CA TYR A 29 -5.32 -1.66 -12.92
C TYR A 29 -4.01 -1.28 -12.25
N SER A 30 -2.91 -1.77 -12.82
CA SER A 30 -1.55 -1.32 -12.51
C SER A 30 -1.04 -0.43 -13.63
N PHE A 31 -0.38 0.66 -13.25
CA PHE A 31 0.30 1.60 -14.13
C PHE A 31 1.77 1.65 -13.74
N LEU A 32 2.66 1.40 -14.70
CA LEU A 32 4.09 1.33 -14.49
C LEU A 32 4.75 2.58 -15.07
N PHE A 33 5.65 3.15 -14.30
CA PHE A 33 6.45 4.29 -14.70
C PHE A 33 7.93 4.02 -14.46
N GLU A 34 8.78 4.65 -15.27
CA GLU A 34 10.23 4.65 -15.08
C GLU A 34 10.58 5.24 -13.71
N LYS A 35 11.51 4.60 -13.02
CA LYS A 35 12.08 5.12 -11.77
C LYS A 35 13.33 5.94 -12.09
N GLU A 36 13.27 7.24 -11.82
CA GLU A 36 14.44 8.10 -11.88
C GLU A 36 15.54 7.62 -10.91
N PRO A 37 16.84 7.64 -11.28
CA PRO A 37 17.92 7.07 -10.47
C PRO A 37 18.02 7.62 -9.04
N ASP A 38 17.66 8.89 -8.84
CA ASP A 38 17.69 9.58 -7.55
C ASP A 38 16.37 9.50 -6.77
N LEU A 39 15.36 8.83 -7.33
CA LEU A 39 14.09 8.56 -6.64
C LEU A 39 14.21 7.27 -5.82
N THR A 40 14.08 7.41 -4.50
CA THR A 40 13.93 6.29 -3.58
C THR A 40 12.79 6.55 -2.61
N TRP A 41 12.28 5.50 -1.98
CA TRP A 41 11.22 5.55 -0.96
C TRP A 41 11.40 4.42 0.04
N LYS A 42 10.67 4.49 1.15
CA LYS A 42 10.47 3.32 2.02
C LYS A 42 9.22 2.58 1.58
N ALA A 43 9.31 1.26 1.52
CA ALA A 43 8.20 0.41 1.12
C ALA A 43 6.94 0.69 1.98
N GLY A 44 5.82 0.95 1.32
CA GLY A 44 4.56 1.38 1.92
C GLY A 44 4.28 2.89 1.92
N GLN A 45 5.24 3.74 1.54
CA GLN A 45 5.03 5.19 1.38
C GLN A 45 4.18 5.58 0.15
N HIS A 46 3.73 6.84 0.17
CA HIS A 46 2.90 7.42 -0.88
C HIS A 46 3.67 8.45 -1.72
N GLY A 47 3.24 8.62 -2.96
CA GLY A 47 3.55 9.77 -3.79
C GLY A 47 2.31 10.65 -3.98
N LEU A 48 2.54 11.94 -4.26
CA LEU A 48 1.51 12.87 -4.69
C LEU A 48 1.59 13.03 -6.21
N PHE A 49 0.64 12.43 -6.92
CA PHE A 49 0.68 12.32 -8.39
C PHE A 49 -0.24 13.35 -9.05
N ARG A 50 0.21 13.87 -10.18
CA ARG A 50 -0.49 14.86 -11.00
C ARG A 50 -0.39 14.52 -12.48
N ILE A 51 -1.53 14.56 -13.17
CA ILE A 51 -1.57 14.55 -14.64
C ILE A 51 -1.18 15.92 -15.17
N THR A 52 -0.20 15.97 -16.08
CA THR A 52 0.33 17.23 -16.65
C THR A 52 -0.30 17.58 -18.00
N GLN A 53 -0.81 16.59 -18.74
CA GLN A 53 -1.35 16.75 -20.10
C GLN A 53 -2.79 17.30 -20.15
N ARG A 54 -3.53 17.23 -19.04
CA ARG A 54 -4.93 17.70 -18.98
C ARG A 54 -5.14 18.65 -17.81
N LYS A 55 -5.98 19.67 -18.02
CA LYS A 55 -6.43 20.55 -16.94
C LYS A 55 -7.49 19.83 -16.10
N ILE A 56 -7.05 19.18 -15.03
CA ILE A 56 -7.92 18.52 -14.06
C ILE A 56 -8.09 19.42 -12.82
N LYS A 57 -9.33 19.62 -12.36
CA LYS A 57 -9.61 20.32 -11.10
C LYS A 57 -9.20 19.43 -9.92
N ASN A 58 -8.49 19.97 -8.93
CA ASN A 58 -7.81 19.19 -7.89
C ASN A 58 -6.92 18.09 -8.51
N HIS A 59 -5.85 18.48 -9.20
CA HIS A 59 -5.06 17.58 -10.04
C HIS A 59 -4.12 16.64 -9.27
N THR A 60 -3.96 16.82 -7.95
CA THR A 60 -3.06 16.01 -7.14
C THR A 60 -3.83 14.92 -6.41
N ARG A 61 -3.35 13.68 -6.49
CA ARG A 61 -3.89 12.53 -5.75
C ARG A 61 -2.77 11.79 -5.02
N PRO A 62 -2.94 11.49 -3.72
CA PRO A 62 -2.04 10.57 -3.05
C PRO A 62 -2.31 9.16 -3.55
N PHE A 63 -1.25 8.45 -3.94
CA PHE A 63 -1.29 7.01 -4.19
C PHE A 63 -0.09 6.36 -3.52
N THR A 64 -0.32 5.18 -2.95
CA THR A 64 0.78 4.34 -2.49
C THR A 64 1.63 3.91 -3.68
N ILE A 65 2.95 3.91 -3.51
CA ILE A 65 3.85 3.30 -4.48
C ILE A 65 3.82 1.79 -4.21
N ALA A 66 3.06 1.06 -5.03
CA ALA A 66 2.80 -0.37 -4.84
C ALA A 66 4.03 -1.25 -5.13
N SER A 67 5.05 -0.69 -5.80
CA SER A 67 6.34 -1.34 -5.98
C SER A 67 7.25 -1.15 -4.78
N ALA A 68 8.12 -2.12 -4.54
CA ALA A 68 9.27 -1.96 -3.68
C ALA A 68 10.34 -1.09 -4.37
N PRO A 69 11.16 -0.34 -3.63
CA PRO A 69 12.29 0.40 -4.18
C PRO A 69 13.23 -0.47 -5.05
N ALA A 70 13.36 -1.75 -4.73
CA ALA A 70 14.20 -2.72 -5.45
C ALA A 70 13.64 -3.13 -6.83
N GLU A 71 12.34 -2.97 -7.10
CA GLU A 71 11.73 -3.35 -8.39
C GLU A 71 12.12 -2.38 -9.54
N ASN A 72 12.83 -1.29 -9.25
CA ASN A 72 13.32 -0.30 -10.21
C ASN A 72 12.25 0.31 -11.14
N VAL A 73 10.98 0.29 -10.70
CA VAL A 73 9.85 0.94 -11.36
C VAL A 73 8.98 1.62 -10.30
N VAL A 74 8.25 2.67 -10.69
CA VAL A 74 7.15 3.21 -9.87
C VAL A 74 5.86 2.53 -10.34
N LYS A 75 5.27 1.67 -9.51
CA LYS A 75 4.00 1.01 -9.78
C LYS A 75 2.88 1.67 -8.99
N LEU A 76 1.82 2.10 -9.68
CA LEU A 76 0.57 2.55 -9.06
C LEU A 76 -0.53 1.56 -9.39
N THR A 77 -1.23 1.10 -8.36
CA THR A 77 -2.33 0.17 -8.53
C THR A 77 -3.59 0.76 -7.94
N MET A 78 -4.66 0.78 -8.72
CA MET A 78 -5.91 1.40 -8.30
C MET A 78 -7.13 0.68 -8.86
N LYS A 79 -8.19 0.70 -8.06
CA LYS A 79 -9.52 0.28 -8.48
C LYS A 79 -10.18 1.39 -9.31
N ILE A 80 -10.67 1.07 -10.50
CA ILE A 80 -11.31 1.99 -11.45
C ILE A 80 -12.70 1.44 -11.79
N ASN A 81 -13.72 2.02 -11.15
CA ASN A 81 -15.13 1.64 -11.35
C ASN A 81 -15.70 2.26 -12.64
N ASP A 82 -16.94 1.91 -12.99
CA ASP A 82 -17.65 2.38 -14.20
C ASP A 82 -17.78 3.91 -14.32
N ASN A 83 -17.80 4.62 -13.19
CA ASN A 83 -17.82 6.08 -13.16
C ASN A 83 -16.55 6.63 -12.47
N PRO A 84 -15.38 6.57 -13.14
CA PRO A 84 -14.12 6.97 -12.56
C PRO A 84 -13.98 8.49 -12.49
N SER A 85 -13.20 9.00 -11.54
CA SER A 85 -12.84 10.42 -11.56
C SER A 85 -12.00 10.79 -12.77
N GLU A 86 -11.98 12.08 -13.10
CA GLU A 86 -11.16 12.64 -14.19
C GLU A 86 -9.68 12.27 -14.08
N PHE A 87 -9.14 12.09 -12.87
CA PHE A 87 -7.78 11.59 -12.68
C PHE A 87 -7.63 10.16 -13.21
N LYS A 88 -8.53 9.25 -12.83
CA LYS A 88 -8.48 7.85 -13.24
C LYS A 88 -8.78 7.68 -14.74
N LYS A 89 -9.68 8.49 -15.30
CA LYS A 89 -9.89 8.56 -16.76
C LYS A 89 -8.59 8.93 -17.48
N ALA A 90 -7.93 9.98 -17.01
CA ALA A 90 -6.66 10.41 -17.60
C ALA A 90 -5.54 9.37 -17.44
N MET A 91 -5.52 8.59 -16.35
CA MET A 91 -4.59 7.46 -16.20
C MET A 91 -4.85 6.37 -17.26
N LEU A 92 -6.11 6.04 -17.52
CA LEU A 92 -6.49 5.03 -18.54
C LEU A 92 -6.15 5.47 -19.98
N GLU A 93 -6.03 6.77 -20.22
CA GLU A 93 -5.69 7.34 -21.53
C GLU A 93 -4.18 7.57 -21.71
N LEU A 94 -3.34 7.14 -20.75
CA LEU A 94 -1.90 7.26 -20.89
C LEU A 94 -1.37 6.35 -22.01
N GLU A 95 -0.54 6.92 -22.87
CA GLU A 95 0.23 6.23 -23.88
C GLU A 95 1.70 6.19 -23.48
N LYS A 96 2.41 5.13 -23.89
CA LYS A 96 3.83 4.95 -23.58
C LYS A 96 4.64 6.20 -23.93
N GLY A 97 5.49 6.64 -23.00
CA GLY A 97 6.29 7.86 -23.16
C GLY A 97 5.63 9.15 -22.65
N MET A 98 4.32 9.13 -22.38
CA MET A 98 3.67 10.23 -21.67
C MET A 98 4.21 10.35 -20.23
N LYS A 99 4.13 11.54 -19.63
CA LYS A 99 4.72 11.83 -18.32
C LYS A 99 3.69 12.27 -17.28
N ILE A 100 3.80 11.79 -16.06
CA ILE A 100 3.04 12.37 -14.93
C ILE A 100 4.01 13.00 -13.93
N SER A 101 3.54 13.98 -13.18
CA SER A 101 4.35 14.60 -12.14
C SER A 101 4.12 13.90 -10.81
N MET A 102 5.20 13.62 -10.07
CA MET A 102 5.18 13.10 -8.71
C MET A 102 5.88 14.09 -7.77
N SER A 103 5.30 14.30 -6.59
CA SER A 103 5.98 14.90 -5.43
C SER A 103 6.04 13.90 -4.29
N GLY A 104 7.07 13.98 -3.43
CA GLY A 104 7.35 12.98 -2.40
C GLY A 104 8.58 12.13 -2.72
N PRO A 105 8.71 10.92 -2.13
CA PRO A 105 7.72 10.20 -1.33
C PRO A 105 7.40 10.87 0.02
N VAL A 106 6.27 10.51 0.61
CA VAL A 106 5.81 11.01 1.91
C VAL A 106 5.17 9.89 2.73
N GLY A 107 5.06 10.12 4.04
CA GLY A 107 4.27 9.30 4.95
C GLY A 107 5.10 8.34 5.79
N SER A 108 4.51 7.90 6.90
CA SER A 108 5.17 7.04 7.90
C SER A 108 4.68 5.59 7.88
N PHE A 109 4.01 5.17 6.80
CA PHE A 109 3.41 3.83 6.66
C PHE A 109 4.44 2.84 6.11
N TYR A 110 5.47 2.55 6.91
CA TYR A 110 6.52 1.58 6.57
C TYR A 110 6.93 0.80 7.83
N LEU A 111 7.43 -0.43 7.64
CA LEU A 111 7.87 -1.26 8.74
C LEU A 111 9.07 -0.64 9.47
N LYS A 112 9.08 -0.79 10.79
CA LYS A 112 10.27 -0.59 11.62
C LYS A 112 10.95 -1.94 11.80
N GLU A 113 12.27 -1.93 11.83
CA GLU A 113 13.07 -3.13 12.06
C GLU A 113 12.78 -3.75 13.45
N ASP A 114 12.97 -5.07 13.55
CA ASP A 114 13.06 -5.86 14.79
C ASP A 114 11.82 -5.94 15.71
N VAL A 115 10.61 -5.62 15.22
CA VAL A 115 9.36 -5.82 15.97
C VAL A 115 8.36 -6.71 15.21
N PRO A 116 7.56 -7.55 15.89
CA PRO A 116 6.45 -8.25 15.25
C PRO A 116 5.50 -7.25 14.56
N ALA A 117 4.96 -7.63 13.41
CA ALA A 117 4.05 -6.77 12.67
C ALA A 117 2.82 -7.54 12.19
N LEU A 118 1.66 -6.92 12.36
CA LEU A 118 0.43 -7.35 11.73
C LEU A 118 0.00 -6.32 10.67
N LEU A 119 -0.07 -6.79 9.42
CA LEU A 119 -0.49 -6.05 8.26
C LEU A 119 -1.94 -6.45 7.93
N ILE A 120 -2.86 -5.49 7.88
CA ILE A 120 -4.29 -5.75 7.68
C ILE A 120 -4.74 -4.98 6.44
N ALA A 121 -4.98 -5.72 5.35
CA ALA A 121 -5.39 -5.19 4.06
C ALA A 121 -6.88 -5.37 3.82
N GLY A 122 -7.53 -4.34 3.28
CA GLY A 122 -8.89 -4.42 2.73
C GLY A 122 -8.93 -4.01 1.27
N GLY A 123 -9.31 -4.93 0.37
CA GLY A 123 -9.36 -4.68 -1.08
C GLY A 123 -8.07 -4.05 -1.62
N ILE A 124 -8.18 -2.89 -2.30
CA ILE A 124 -7.01 -2.18 -2.86
C ILE A 124 -6.03 -1.62 -1.80
N GLY A 125 -6.40 -1.66 -0.52
CA GLY A 125 -5.49 -1.41 0.60
C GLY A 125 -4.33 -2.41 0.70
N ILE A 126 -4.29 -3.43 -0.16
CA ILE A 126 -3.14 -4.33 -0.33
C ILE A 126 -1.89 -3.63 -0.85
N THR A 127 -2.03 -2.51 -1.56
CA THR A 127 -0.92 -1.82 -2.26
C THR A 127 0.28 -1.44 -1.39
N PRO A 128 0.15 -0.84 -0.19
CA PRO A 128 1.30 -0.63 0.70
C PRO A 128 1.95 -1.93 1.14
N PHE A 129 1.16 -2.97 1.37
CA PHE A 129 1.65 -4.25 1.85
C PHE A 129 2.35 -5.06 0.76
N ARG A 130 1.91 -4.96 -0.49
CA ARG A 130 2.67 -5.50 -1.63
C ARG A 130 4.08 -4.88 -1.66
N SER A 131 4.17 -3.54 -1.58
CA SER A 131 5.46 -2.84 -1.56
C SER A 131 6.35 -3.36 -0.42
N ILE A 132 5.80 -3.51 0.79
CA ILE A 132 6.51 -4.02 1.98
C ILE A 132 6.97 -5.48 1.78
N VAL A 133 6.09 -6.36 1.32
CA VAL A 133 6.36 -7.80 1.15
C VAL A 133 7.39 -8.02 0.04
N LYS A 134 7.30 -7.29 -1.07
CA LYS A 134 8.32 -7.29 -2.14
C LYS A 134 9.69 -6.77 -1.66
N GLN A 135 9.70 -5.80 -0.75
CA GLN A 135 10.95 -5.31 -0.18
C GLN A 135 11.61 -6.37 0.71
N ILE A 136 10.83 -7.07 1.54
CA ILE A 136 11.33 -8.16 2.39
C ILE A 136 11.89 -9.31 1.53
N GLU A 137 11.19 -9.68 0.46
CA GLU A 137 11.67 -10.67 -0.52
C GLU A 137 13.02 -10.24 -1.12
N ALA A 138 13.12 -9.00 -1.59
CA ALA A 138 14.34 -8.49 -2.23
C ALA A 138 15.55 -8.43 -1.29
N GLU A 139 15.32 -8.19 0.00
CA GLU A 139 16.39 -8.20 1.01
C GLU A 139 16.84 -9.62 1.40
N GLY A 140 16.08 -10.66 1.02
CA GLY A 140 16.35 -12.04 1.43
C GLY A 140 16.26 -12.23 2.95
N THR A 141 15.60 -11.31 3.66
CA THR A 141 15.60 -11.26 5.12
C THR A 141 14.59 -12.27 5.66
N ASN A 142 15.07 -13.32 6.30
CA ASN A 142 14.26 -14.02 7.29
C ASN A 142 14.12 -13.10 8.51
N THR A 143 12.97 -12.45 8.63
CA THR A 143 12.74 -11.51 9.73
C THR A 143 12.80 -12.27 11.04
N LYS A 144 13.62 -11.80 11.99
CA LYS A 144 13.74 -12.43 13.33
C LYS A 144 12.43 -12.41 14.13
N LYS A 145 11.46 -11.59 13.69
CA LYS A 145 10.15 -11.41 14.31
C LYS A 145 9.04 -11.76 13.31
N PRO A 146 7.89 -12.29 13.79
CA PRO A 146 6.81 -12.71 12.94
C PRO A 146 6.14 -11.51 12.26
N ILE A 147 5.91 -11.64 10.95
CA ILE A 147 5.11 -10.71 10.14
C ILE A 147 3.92 -11.48 9.58
N HIS A 148 2.72 -11.00 9.87
CA HIS A 148 1.48 -11.58 9.36
C HIS A 148 0.78 -10.57 8.47
N LEU A 149 0.30 -11.01 7.30
CA LEU A 149 -0.59 -10.26 6.43
C LEU A 149 -1.97 -10.90 6.43
N PHE A 150 -2.94 -10.20 7.01
CA PHE A 150 -4.36 -10.54 6.92
C PHE A 150 -4.97 -9.74 5.78
N TYR A 151 -5.29 -10.43 4.68
CA TYR A 151 -5.90 -9.81 3.52
C TYR A 151 -7.39 -10.14 3.48
N TYR A 152 -8.21 -9.14 3.74
CA TYR A 152 -9.66 -9.23 3.72
C TYR A 152 -10.27 -8.69 2.42
N ASP A 153 -11.07 -9.54 1.76
CA ASP A 153 -11.96 -9.15 0.68
C ASP A 153 -13.19 -10.08 0.66
N SER A 154 -14.39 -9.51 0.77
CA SER A 154 -15.63 -10.28 0.82
C SER A 154 -16.01 -10.91 -0.52
N ASN A 155 -15.45 -10.41 -1.62
CA ASN A 155 -15.73 -10.91 -2.97
C ASN A 155 -14.65 -11.89 -3.44
N GLU A 156 -13.73 -12.29 -2.56
CA GLU A 156 -12.60 -13.16 -2.87
C GLU A 156 -11.66 -12.63 -3.96
N SER A 157 -11.70 -11.31 -4.21
CA SER A 157 -10.88 -10.63 -5.20
C SER A 157 -9.53 -10.23 -4.59
N PHE A 158 -8.69 -11.22 -4.32
CA PHE A 158 -7.37 -11.01 -3.74
C PHE A 158 -6.35 -10.63 -4.82
N VAL A 159 -6.24 -9.33 -5.11
CA VAL A 159 -5.25 -8.77 -6.03
C VAL A 159 -3.84 -9.16 -5.55
N TYR A 160 -2.95 -9.56 -6.47
CA TYR A 160 -1.60 -10.07 -6.19
C TYR A 160 -1.53 -11.43 -5.51
N ARG A 161 -2.61 -12.22 -5.45
CA ARG A 161 -2.59 -13.51 -4.75
C ARG A 161 -1.43 -14.42 -5.16
N GLU A 162 -1.24 -14.67 -6.46
CA GLU A 162 -0.17 -15.56 -6.93
C GLU A 162 1.22 -15.07 -6.52
N GLU A 163 1.48 -13.76 -6.65
CA GLU A 163 2.73 -13.13 -6.24
C GLU A 163 2.94 -13.24 -4.71
N LEU A 164 1.89 -12.95 -3.93
CA LEU A 164 1.93 -13.04 -2.47
C LEU A 164 2.15 -14.47 -1.98
N ASP A 165 1.46 -15.45 -2.59
CA ASP A 165 1.60 -16.87 -2.28
C ASP A 165 3.03 -17.36 -2.54
N GLU A 166 3.67 -16.89 -3.62
CA GLU A 166 5.06 -17.24 -3.92
C GLU A 166 6.03 -16.61 -2.92
N ILE A 167 5.82 -15.36 -2.54
CA ILE A 167 6.65 -14.69 -1.53
C ILE A 167 6.51 -15.38 -0.16
N ALA A 168 5.30 -15.81 0.21
CA ALA A 168 5.06 -16.52 1.46
C ALA A 168 5.80 -17.88 1.54
N LYS A 169 6.07 -18.54 0.40
CA LYS A 169 6.89 -19.76 0.36
C LYS A 169 8.37 -19.49 0.57
N ASN A 170 8.83 -18.33 0.09
CA ASN A 170 10.25 -17.98 0.03
C ASN A 170 10.70 -17.06 1.17
N THR A 171 9.79 -16.67 2.06
CA THR A 171 10.05 -15.76 3.19
C THR A 171 9.40 -16.25 4.47
N SER A 172 9.71 -15.61 5.60
CA SER A 172 9.08 -15.87 6.90
C SER A 172 7.71 -15.20 7.09
N ILE A 173 7.16 -14.56 6.06
CA ILE A 173 5.89 -13.82 6.13
C ILE A 173 4.74 -14.81 6.04
N GLN A 174 3.80 -14.72 6.99
CA GLN A 174 2.57 -15.51 6.95
C GLN A 174 1.45 -14.69 6.31
N ILE A 175 0.77 -15.26 5.32
CA ILE A 175 -0.34 -14.60 4.62
C ILE A 175 -1.62 -15.38 4.88
N THR A 176 -2.69 -14.68 5.23
CA THR A 176 -4.02 -15.27 5.48
C THR A 176 -5.08 -14.48 4.74
N TYR A 177 -5.77 -15.16 3.83
CA TYR A 177 -6.88 -14.61 3.06
C TYR A 177 -8.19 -14.82 3.81
N LEU A 178 -8.98 -13.76 3.93
CA LEU A 178 -10.16 -13.72 4.80
C LEU A 178 -11.35 -13.12 4.05
N GLN A 179 -12.51 -13.75 4.19
CA GLN A 179 -13.73 -13.35 3.47
C GLN A 179 -14.79 -12.77 4.42
N SER A 180 -14.68 -13.12 5.71
CA SER A 180 -15.59 -12.69 6.76
C SER A 180 -14.93 -11.70 7.71
N ARG A 181 -15.71 -10.68 8.13
CA ARG A 181 -15.27 -9.74 9.17
C ARG A 181 -15.11 -10.41 10.53
N ASN A 182 -15.86 -11.48 10.79
CA ASN A 182 -15.76 -12.21 12.04
C ASN A 182 -14.44 -12.97 12.11
N ASP A 183 -14.08 -13.68 11.04
CA ASP A 183 -12.82 -14.43 10.96
C ASP A 183 -11.63 -13.48 11.06
N LEU A 184 -11.70 -12.32 10.37
CA LEU A 184 -10.69 -11.28 10.51
C LEU A 184 -10.52 -10.80 11.96
N ARG A 185 -11.61 -10.56 12.68
CA ARG A 185 -11.54 -10.15 14.09
C ARG A 185 -10.95 -11.24 14.97
N GLN A 186 -11.35 -12.50 14.77
CA GLN A 186 -10.80 -13.62 15.52
C GLN A 186 -9.29 -13.77 15.31
N GLN A 187 -8.81 -13.65 14.08
CA GLN A 187 -7.37 -13.68 13.76
C GLN A 187 -6.62 -12.49 14.40
N ILE A 188 -7.21 -11.29 14.38
CA ILE A 188 -6.65 -10.12 15.06
C ILE A 188 -6.58 -10.37 16.58
N ASP A 189 -7.61 -10.95 17.18
CA ASP A 189 -7.65 -11.26 18.61
C ASP A 189 -6.53 -12.25 18.99
N GLN A 190 -6.35 -13.31 18.19
CA GLN A 190 -5.27 -14.27 18.39
C GLN A 190 -3.89 -13.60 18.34
N PHE A 191 -3.63 -12.78 17.32
CA PHE A 191 -2.35 -12.08 17.19
C PHE A 191 -2.11 -11.07 18.33
N THR A 192 -3.14 -10.30 18.69
CA THR A 192 -3.04 -9.27 19.75
C THR A 192 -2.87 -9.87 21.14
N ASN A 193 -3.47 -11.03 21.42
CA ASN A 193 -3.29 -11.74 22.69
C ASN A 193 -1.83 -12.19 22.90
N LEU A 194 -1.15 -12.59 21.82
CA LEU A 194 0.24 -13.04 21.85
C LEU A 194 1.23 -11.87 21.92
N ASN A 195 1.03 -10.83 21.10
CA ASN A 195 2.05 -9.79 20.90
C ASN A 195 1.75 -8.46 21.60
N LYS A 196 0.50 -8.19 21.97
CA LYS A 196 0.06 -6.96 22.67
C LYS A 196 0.71 -5.70 22.09
N ASN A 197 1.33 -4.87 22.94
CA ASN A 197 1.97 -3.63 22.54
C ASN A 197 3.44 -3.78 22.12
N ASP A 198 3.95 -5.00 22.01
CA ASP A 198 5.29 -5.29 21.49
C ASP A 198 5.29 -5.41 19.95
N ALA A 199 4.10 -5.50 19.34
CA ALA A 199 3.90 -5.47 17.89
C ALA A 199 3.49 -4.09 17.36
N GLN A 200 3.66 -3.93 16.05
CA GLN A 200 3.07 -2.85 15.26
C GLN A 200 1.91 -3.38 14.41
N TYR A 201 0.86 -2.58 14.25
CA TYR A 201 -0.37 -2.93 13.57
C TYR A 201 -0.62 -1.92 12.46
N PHE A 202 -0.59 -2.38 11.22
CA PHE A 202 -0.81 -1.56 10.04
C PHE A 202 -2.14 -1.91 9.42
N VAL A 203 -2.99 -0.91 9.15
CA VAL A 203 -4.33 -1.12 8.60
C VAL A 203 -4.52 -0.22 7.39
N ALA A 204 -4.73 -0.83 6.23
CA ALA A 204 -4.96 -0.12 4.97
C ALA A 204 -6.18 -0.65 4.23
N GLY A 205 -7.03 0.25 3.73
CA GLY A 205 -8.24 -0.11 3.00
C GLY A 205 -9.35 0.93 3.08
N PRO A 206 -10.62 0.55 2.83
CA PRO A 206 -11.75 1.46 2.93
C PRO A 206 -11.84 2.10 4.32
N LYS A 207 -12.11 3.41 4.37
CA LYS A 207 -12.16 4.18 5.63
C LYS A 207 -12.99 3.50 6.73
N SER A 208 -14.16 2.96 6.39
CA SER A 208 -15.05 2.29 7.35
C SER A 208 -14.39 1.05 7.98
N MET A 209 -13.63 0.28 7.20
CA MET A 209 -12.86 -0.86 7.71
C MET A 209 -11.71 -0.38 8.58
N VAL A 210 -10.92 0.59 8.12
CA VAL A 210 -9.78 1.12 8.86
C VAL A 210 -10.22 1.65 10.23
N ASP A 211 -11.31 2.41 10.28
CA ASP A 211 -11.87 2.94 11.53
C ASP A 211 -12.39 1.82 12.44
N SER A 212 -13.09 0.83 11.88
CA SER A 212 -13.62 -0.31 12.65
C SER A 212 -12.51 -1.16 13.27
N ILE A 213 -11.50 -1.55 12.48
CA ILE A 213 -10.36 -2.35 12.95
C ILE A 213 -9.52 -1.57 13.95
N SER A 214 -9.27 -0.28 13.69
CA SER A 214 -8.55 0.58 14.64
C SER A 214 -9.25 0.66 16.01
N THR A 215 -10.59 0.75 16.00
CA THR A 215 -11.39 0.77 17.22
C THR A 215 -11.33 -0.58 17.93
N HIS A 216 -11.37 -1.68 17.18
CA HIS A 216 -11.23 -3.04 17.71
C HIS A 216 -9.87 -3.24 18.39
N LEU A 217 -8.77 -2.87 17.73
CA LEU A 217 -7.43 -2.92 18.30
C LEU A 217 -7.32 -2.12 19.61
N GLN A 218 -7.94 -0.94 19.68
CA GLN A 218 -7.95 -0.13 20.90
C GLN A 218 -8.77 -0.78 22.03
N LYS A 219 -9.88 -1.45 21.72
CA LYS A 219 -10.63 -2.26 22.71
C LYS A 219 -9.79 -3.42 23.25
N ASN A 220 -8.89 -3.96 22.43
CA ASN A 220 -7.89 -4.96 22.84
C ASN A 220 -6.66 -4.32 23.52
N SER A 221 -6.77 -3.09 24.03
CA SER A 221 -5.72 -2.37 24.76
C SER A 221 -4.44 -2.10 23.95
N ILE A 222 -4.52 -2.10 22.61
CA ILE A 222 -3.41 -1.67 21.76
C ILE A 222 -3.34 -0.13 21.76
N THR A 223 -2.16 0.38 22.07
CA THR A 223 -1.90 1.83 22.14
C THR A 223 -1.90 2.45 20.74
N LYS A 224 -2.42 3.68 20.62
CA LYS A 224 -2.52 4.39 19.33
C LYS A 224 -1.19 4.52 18.60
N LYS A 225 -0.06 4.61 19.32
CA LYS A 225 1.29 4.70 18.74
C LYS A 225 1.71 3.45 17.95
N ASN A 226 1.09 2.31 18.23
CA ASN A 226 1.35 1.04 17.57
C ASN A 226 0.37 0.77 16.43
N ILE A 227 -0.61 1.65 16.20
CA ILE A 227 -1.63 1.49 15.15
C ILE A 227 -1.37 2.52 14.05
N HIS A 228 -0.95 2.03 12.89
CA HIS A 228 -0.70 2.82 11.69
C HIS A 228 -1.87 2.64 10.73
N LYS A 229 -2.37 3.74 10.18
CA LYS A 229 -3.60 3.75 9.39
C LYS A 229 -3.35 4.37 8.03
N ASP A 230 -3.92 3.75 7.01
CA ASP A 230 -3.97 4.29 5.65
C ASP A 230 -5.39 4.14 5.08
N SER A 231 -6.14 5.24 5.06
CA SER A 231 -7.56 5.24 4.69
C SER A 231 -7.77 5.68 3.25
N PHE A 232 -8.46 4.85 2.48
CA PHE A 232 -8.69 5.08 1.07
C PHE A 232 -10.11 5.64 0.91
N TYR A 233 -10.22 6.82 0.30
CA TYR A 233 -11.47 7.59 0.22
C TYR A 233 -12.26 7.37 -1.08
N GLY A 234 -11.77 6.53 -1.99
CA GLY A 234 -12.52 6.12 -3.18
C GLY A 234 -12.77 7.24 -4.19
N TYR A 235 -11.77 8.11 -4.42
CA TYR A 235 -11.84 9.14 -5.47
C TYR A 235 -11.97 8.57 -6.87
#